data_AF-X0UFI4-F1
#
_entry.id   AF-X0UFI4-F1
#
_cell.length_a   1.000
_cell.length_b   1.000
_cell.length_c   1.000
_cell.angle_alpha   90.00
_cell.angle_beta   90.00
_cell.angle_gamma   90.00
#
_symmetry.space_group_name_H-M   'P 1'
#
loop_
_entity.id
_entity.type
_entity.pdbx_description
1 polymer ?
#
loop_
_entity_poly.entity_id
_entity_poly.type
_entity_poly.pdbx_seq_one_letter_code
_entity_poly.pdbx_strand_id
1 'polypeptide(L)'
;MRKRNLVGKIFGIALVFAITASLVGGLTALPLSNLRSPSQVLADEVVTFPDPNLETAIREAIGKPSGDIYQSDLDNLTSLDADSRNIIDLTGLEHCTSLTNLRFMSNQISDISPVSNLTSLTGLFLISNQISDISPV
;
A
#
# COMPACT_ATOMS: atom_id res chain seq x y z
N MET A 1 34.04 28.86 19.21
CA MET A 1 33.14 29.27 18.10
C MET A 1 33.37 28.29 16.96
N ARG A 2 32.47 27.39 16.58
CA ARG A 2 31.15 27.59 15.98
C ARG A 2 30.34 26.30 16.22
N LYS A 3 29.18 26.42 16.89
CA LYS A 3 28.15 25.37 16.92
C LYS A 3 27.55 25.25 15.51
N ARG A 4 27.42 24.04 14.97
CA ARG A 4 26.65 23.76 13.76
C ARG A 4 25.40 22.96 14.15
N ASN A 5 24.34 23.76 14.26
CA ASN A 5 22.91 23.49 14.31
C ASN A 5 22.46 22.15 13.76
N LEU A 6 21.94 21.32 14.67
CA LEU A 6 21.10 20.16 14.40
C LEU A 6 19.65 20.67 14.19
N VAL A 7 19.35 21.20 13.01
CA VAL A 7 18.00 21.62 12.63
C VAL A 7 17.73 21.14 11.21
N GLY A 8 16.95 20.06 11.10
CA GLY A 8 16.38 19.63 9.83
C GLY A 8 16.26 18.12 9.70
N LYS A 9 15.02 17.62 9.75
CA LYS A 9 14.56 16.25 9.42
C LYS A 9 14.40 15.25 10.57
N ILE A 10 13.89 15.72 11.72
CA ILE A 10 12.90 14.93 12.47
C ILE A 10 11.54 15.50 12.08
N PHE A 11 10.97 15.03 10.97
CA PHE A 11 9.54 15.18 10.69
C PHE A 11 8.82 14.05 11.45
N GLY A 12 8.81 14.18 12.79
CA GLY A 12 7.80 13.55 13.61
C GLY A 12 6.49 14.28 13.34
N ILE A 13 5.62 13.65 12.58
CA ILE A 13 4.31 14.19 12.25
C ILE A 13 3.46 14.24 13.53
N ALA A 14 3.09 15.48 13.88
CA ALA A 14 1.92 15.90 14.65
C ALA A 14 1.81 15.50 16.14
N LEU A 15 2.55 16.21 16.99
CA LEU A 15 2.07 16.53 18.33
C LEU A 15 0.85 17.46 18.18
N VAL A 16 -0.34 16.92 18.38
CA VAL A 16 -1.60 17.67 18.37
C VAL A 16 -1.59 18.70 19.51
N PHE A 17 -1.83 19.95 19.16
CA PHE A 17 -1.85 21.11 20.04
C PHE A 17 -2.81 20.92 21.22
N ALA A 18 -2.28 20.87 22.44
CA ALA A 18 -3.07 21.16 23.64
C ALA A 18 -3.35 22.67 23.67
N ILE A 19 -4.65 22.99 23.61
CA ILE A 19 -5.25 24.32 23.58
C ILE A 19 -4.80 25.13 24.80
N THR A 20 -4.13 26.26 24.59
CA THR A 20 -4.03 27.31 25.62
C THR A 20 -5.31 28.14 25.61
N ALA A 21 -6.08 28.03 26.69
CA ALA A 21 -7.33 28.73 26.91
C ALA A 21 -7.13 30.26 26.99
N SER A 22 -8.01 31.03 26.32
CA SER A 22 -8.43 32.33 26.86
C SER A 22 -9.79 32.79 26.30
N LEU A 23 -10.74 32.83 27.23
CA LEU A 23 -11.84 33.78 27.44
C LEU A 23 -12.94 34.00 26.38
N VAL A 24 -14.16 33.76 26.87
CA VAL A 24 -15.50 34.20 26.43
C VAL A 24 -16.24 33.31 25.41
N GLY A 25 -17.16 32.50 25.96
CA GLY A 25 -18.46 32.22 25.32
C GLY A 25 -18.55 30.97 24.45
N GLY A 26 -18.90 29.84 25.08
CA GLY A 26 -19.64 28.76 24.41
C GLY A 26 -18.85 27.89 23.43
N LEU A 27 -17.77 27.24 23.89
CA LEU A 27 -17.29 26.02 23.26
C LEU A 27 -17.71 24.87 24.14
N THR A 28 -18.77 24.16 23.76
CA THR A 28 -18.99 22.81 24.28
C THR A 28 -17.74 22.01 23.89
N ALA A 29 -16.98 21.55 24.87
CA ALA A 29 -15.94 20.57 24.60
C ALA A 29 -16.61 19.40 23.88
N LEU A 30 -16.17 19.08 22.65
CA LEU A 30 -16.63 17.88 21.97
C LEU A 30 -16.37 16.70 22.93
N PRO A 31 -17.35 15.79 23.15
CA PRO A 31 -17.13 14.67 24.04
C PRO A 31 -15.92 13.87 23.53
N LEU A 32 -15.06 13.38 24.44
CA LEU A 32 -13.86 12.62 24.05
C LEU A 32 -14.18 11.38 23.20
N SER A 33 -15.43 10.92 23.19
CA SER A 33 -15.94 9.88 22.27
C SER A 33 -15.93 10.30 20.79
N ASN A 34 -15.81 11.60 20.49
CA ASN A 34 -15.73 12.16 19.13
C ASN A 34 -14.30 12.50 18.68
N LEU A 35 -13.30 12.32 19.55
CA LEU A 35 -11.90 12.37 19.12
C LEU A 35 -11.60 11.07 18.38
N ARG A 36 -11.72 11.11 17.05
CA ARG A 36 -11.19 10.03 16.20
C ARG A 36 -9.68 9.95 16.40
N SER A 37 -9.18 8.75 16.72
CA SER A 37 -7.75 8.47 16.81
C SER A 37 -7.03 8.91 15.53
N PRO A 38 -5.74 9.28 15.57
CA PRO A 38 -4.95 9.58 14.37
C PRO A 38 -5.03 8.50 13.28
N SER A 39 -5.35 7.26 13.65
CA SER A 39 -5.61 6.10 12.78
C SER A 39 -6.89 6.17 11.92
N GLN A 40 -7.66 7.26 11.96
CA GLN A 40 -8.94 7.40 11.23
C GLN A 40 -8.94 8.57 10.22
N VAL A 41 -7.77 9.16 9.96
CA VAL A 41 -7.54 10.02 8.79
C VAL A 41 -6.64 9.20 7.86
N LEU A 42 -7.25 8.42 6.96
CA LEU A 42 -6.50 7.65 5.97
C LEU A 42 -5.86 8.66 5.00
N ALA A 43 -4.62 9.05 5.29
CA ALA A 43 -3.76 9.55 4.24
C ALA A 43 -3.58 8.41 3.25
N ASP A 44 -3.93 8.64 2.00
CA ASP A 44 -3.76 7.67 0.92
C ASP A 44 -2.28 7.26 0.87
N GLU A 45 -2.00 6.00 1.19
CA GLU A 45 -0.64 5.51 1.38
C GLU A 45 0.01 5.24 0.02
N VAL A 46 1.28 5.61 -0.13
CA VAL A 46 2.06 5.30 -1.33
C VAL A 46 2.49 3.84 -1.29
N VAL A 47 2.12 3.08 -2.31
CA VAL A 47 2.48 1.67 -2.50
C VAL A 47 3.62 1.56 -3.51
N THR A 48 4.61 0.73 -3.21
CA THR A 48 5.78 0.50 -4.06
C THR A 48 5.84 -0.93 -4.56
N PHE A 49 6.25 -1.10 -5.82
CA PHE A 49 6.47 -2.41 -6.45
C PHE A 49 7.96 -2.50 -6.87
N PRO A 50 8.82 -3.17 -6.08
CA PRO A 50 10.26 -3.21 -6.36
C PRO A 50 10.62 -3.88 -7.70
N ASP A 51 9.82 -4.85 -8.15
CA ASP A 51 9.97 -5.47 -9.46
C ASP A 51 9.40 -4.54 -10.55
N PRO A 52 10.23 -4.06 -11.49
CA PRO A 52 9.77 -3.10 -12.50
C PRO A 52 8.77 -3.71 -13.49
N ASN A 53 8.80 -5.03 -13.71
CA ASN A 53 7.84 -5.70 -14.60
C ASN A 53 6.48 -5.83 -13.90
N LEU A 54 6.46 -6.08 -12.60
CA LEU A 54 5.25 -6.01 -11.79
C LEU A 54 4.70 -4.58 -11.72
N GLU A 55 5.55 -3.59 -11.45
CA GLU A 55 5.14 -2.18 -11.43
C GLU A 55 4.50 -1.79 -12.77
N THR A 56 5.12 -2.18 -13.89
CA THR A 56 4.59 -1.91 -15.23
C THR A 56 3.21 -2.56 -15.42
N ALA A 57 3.04 -3.82 -15.00
CA ALA A 57 1.75 -4.51 -15.09
C ALA A 57 0.67 -3.84 -14.25
N ILE A 58 0.99 -3.39 -13.03
CA ILE A 58 0.08 -2.63 -12.18
C ILE A 58 -0.31 -1.32 -12.85
N ARG A 59 0.67 -0.55 -13.35
CA ARG A 59 0.44 0.74 -14.01
C ARG A 59 -0.46 0.62 -15.23
N GLU A 60 -0.25 -0.40 -16.04
CA GLU A 60 -1.12 -0.71 -17.19
C GLU A 60 -2.54 -1.05 -16.73
N ALA A 61 -2.68 -1.88 -15.69
CA ALA A 61 -3.97 -2.32 -15.19
C ALA A 61 -4.81 -1.19 -14.57
N ILE A 62 -4.17 -0.27 -13.84
CA ILE A 62 -4.85 0.90 -13.23
C ILE A 62 -4.91 2.12 -14.15
N GLY A 63 -4.31 2.06 -15.35
CA GLY A 63 -4.29 3.17 -16.31
C GLY A 63 -3.46 4.38 -15.86
N LYS A 64 -2.41 4.16 -15.06
CA LYS A 64 -1.58 5.21 -14.43
C LYS A 64 -0.09 5.06 -14.79
N PRO A 65 0.36 5.62 -15.93
CA PRO A 65 1.70 5.36 -16.46
C PRO A 65 2.84 6.03 -15.66
N SER A 66 2.55 6.98 -14.78
CA SER A 66 3.58 7.71 -14.03
C SER A 66 3.05 8.26 -12.70
N GLY A 67 3.97 8.74 -11.87
CA GLY A 67 3.68 9.24 -10.52
C GLY A 67 3.56 8.13 -9.49
N ASP A 68 3.40 8.55 -8.23
CA ASP A 68 3.22 7.64 -7.10
C ASP A 68 1.94 6.83 -7.26
N ILE A 69 2.02 5.53 -6.97
CA ILE A 69 0.84 4.66 -6.87
C ILE A 69 0.37 4.73 -5.43
N TYR A 70 -0.90 5.00 -5.23
CA TYR A 70 -1.52 5.09 -3.93
C TYR A 70 -2.46 3.90 -3.71
N GLN A 71 -2.76 3.59 -2.45
CA GLN A 71 -3.71 2.55 -2.07
C GLN A 71 -5.05 2.72 -2.79
N SER A 72 -5.56 3.95 -2.90
CA SER A 72 -6.83 4.23 -3.59
C SER A 72 -6.83 3.89 -5.09
N ASP A 73 -5.66 3.89 -5.75
CA ASP A 73 -5.55 3.48 -7.15
C ASP A 73 -5.79 1.96 -7.30
N LEU A 74 -5.51 1.18 -6.25
CA LEU A 74 -5.57 -0.29 -6.25
C LEU A 74 -6.93 -0.83 -5.79
N ASP A 75 -7.74 -0.01 -5.11
CA ASP A 75 -9.01 -0.43 -4.48
C ASP A 75 -10.00 -1.06 -5.45
N ASN A 76 -9.93 -0.71 -6.74
CA ASN A 76 -10.81 -1.23 -7.79
C ASN A 76 -10.13 -2.24 -8.72
N LEU A 77 -8.88 -2.61 -8.47
CA LEU A 77 -8.15 -3.60 -9.26
C LEU A 77 -8.64 -5.01 -8.92
N THR A 78 -9.50 -5.57 -9.77
CA THR A 78 -10.11 -6.90 -9.56
C THR A 78 -9.44 -8.01 -10.35
N SER A 79 -8.72 -7.68 -11.42
CA SER A 79 -8.02 -8.66 -12.24
C SER A 79 -6.67 -8.12 -12.68
N LEU A 80 -5.64 -8.96 -12.59
CA LEU A 80 -4.30 -8.65 -13.08
C LEU A 80 -3.77 -9.81 -13.93
N ASP A 81 -3.46 -9.51 -15.19
CA ASP A 81 -2.79 -10.42 -16.12
C ASP A 81 -1.37 -9.91 -16.39
N ALA A 82 -0.41 -10.74 -16.03
CA ALA A 82 1.01 -10.49 -16.14
C ALA A 82 1.75 -11.75 -16.62
N ASP A 83 1.09 -12.58 -17.46
CA ASP A 83 1.70 -13.76 -18.04
C ASP A 83 2.95 -13.38 -18.88
N SER A 84 4.04 -14.14 -18.72
CA SER A 84 5.27 -14.01 -19.51
C SER A 84 5.96 -12.63 -19.45
N ARG A 85 6.03 -12.02 -18.26
CA ARG A 85 6.59 -10.66 -18.06
C ARG A 85 7.96 -10.62 -17.38
N ASN A 86 8.61 -11.77 -17.15
CA ASN A 86 9.88 -11.87 -16.41
C ASN A 86 9.80 -11.30 -14.98
N ILE A 87 8.64 -11.46 -14.32
CA ILE A 87 8.44 -11.05 -12.93
C ILE A 87 9.14 -12.04 -12.01
N ILE A 88 9.85 -11.54 -11.01
CA ILE A 88 10.61 -12.31 -10.03
C ILE A 88 10.05 -12.08 -8.61
N ASP A 89 9.68 -10.84 -8.30
CA ASP A 89 9.24 -10.41 -6.96
C ASP A 89 7.80 -9.88 -6.99
N LEU A 90 6.98 -10.38 -6.06
CA LEU A 90 5.57 -10.07 -5.92
C LEU A 90 5.28 -9.01 -4.83
N THR A 91 6.32 -8.49 -4.17
CA THR A 91 6.20 -7.46 -3.13
C THR A 91 5.37 -6.27 -3.62
N GLY A 92 4.40 -5.86 -2.81
CA GLY A 92 3.43 -4.82 -3.10
C GLY A 92 2.05 -5.38 -3.49
N LEU A 93 1.95 -6.62 -3.97
CA LEU A 93 0.66 -7.23 -4.31
C LEU A 93 -0.27 -7.43 -3.10
N GLU A 94 0.26 -7.49 -1.88
CA GLU A 94 -0.52 -7.60 -0.65
C GLU A 94 -1.51 -6.43 -0.44
N HIS A 95 -1.27 -5.30 -1.11
CA HIS A 95 -2.13 -4.12 -1.11
C HIS A 95 -3.32 -4.22 -2.07
N CYS A 96 -3.31 -5.16 -3.01
CA CYS A 96 -4.34 -5.33 -4.04
C CYS A 96 -5.49 -6.23 -3.54
N THR A 97 -6.08 -5.93 -2.38
CA THR A 97 -7.04 -6.79 -1.67
C THR A 97 -8.35 -7.07 -2.41
N SER A 98 -8.65 -6.27 -3.44
CA SER A 98 -9.83 -6.41 -4.30
C SER A 98 -9.63 -7.41 -5.45
N LEU A 99 -8.42 -7.96 -5.63
CA LEU A 99 -8.14 -8.93 -6.68
C LEU A 99 -8.97 -10.21 -6.51
N THR A 100 -9.70 -10.59 -7.56
CA THR A 100 -10.42 -11.85 -7.67
C THR A 100 -9.73 -12.83 -8.62
N ASN A 101 -8.94 -12.33 -9.57
CA ASN A 101 -8.24 -13.10 -10.59
C ASN A 101 -6.80 -12.62 -10.78
N LEU A 102 -5.84 -13.54 -10.68
CA LEU A 102 -4.41 -13.26 -10.82
C LEU A 102 -3.77 -14.28 -11.78
N ARG A 103 -3.19 -13.80 -12.89
CA ARG A 103 -2.51 -14.61 -13.91
C ARG A 103 -1.07 -14.16 -14.09
N PHE A 104 -0.13 -15.00 -13.65
CA PHE A 104 1.31 -14.74 -13.65
C PHE A 104 2.08 -15.95 -14.19
N MET A 105 1.51 -16.65 -15.18
CA MET A 105 2.13 -17.82 -15.81
C MET A 105 3.44 -17.45 -16.51
N SER A 106 4.38 -18.39 -16.59
CA SER A 106 5.65 -18.24 -17.31
C SER A 106 6.49 -17.04 -16.83
N ASN A 107 6.62 -16.90 -15.52
CA ASN A 107 7.48 -15.92 -14.86
C ASN A 107 8.61 -16.64 -14.09
N GLN A 108 9.28 -15.95 -13.17
CA GLN A 108 10.42 -16.46 -12.40
C GLN A 108 10.16 -16.36 -10.88
N ILE A 109 8.89 -16.38 -10.49
CA ILE A 109 8.44 -16.20 -9.11
C ILE A 109 8.81 -17.44 -8.30
N SER A 110 9.36 -17.25 -7.11
CA SER A 110 9.66 -18.32 -6.17
C SER A 110 8.97 -18.14 -4.81
N ASP A 111 8.74 -16.89 -4.42
CA ASP A 111 8.00 -16.52 -3.21
C ASP A 111 6.61 -15.98 -3.57
N ILE A 112 5.60 -16.57 -2.94
CA ILE A 112 4.20 -16.17 -3.10
C ILE A 112 3.59 -15.67 -1.78
N SER A 113 4.39 -15.43 -0.74
CA SER A 113 3.88 -14.85 0.51
C SER A 113 3.09 -13.54 0.32
N PRO A 114 3.39 -12.65 -0.66
CA PRO A 114 2.60 -11.44 -0.89
C PRO A 114 1.13 -11.70 -1.25
N VAL A 115 0.77 -12.90 -1.70
CA VAL A 115 -0.63 -13.24 -2.04
C VAL A 115 -1.44 -13.75 -0.84
N SER A 116 -0.82 -13.96 0.32
CA SER A 116 -1.44 -14.67 1.46
C SER A 116 -2.68 -13.98 2.03
N ASN A 117 -2.77 -12.66 1.89
CA ASN A 117 -3.86 -11.85 2.42
C ASN A 117 -4.89 -11.46 1.36
N LEU A 118 -4.76 -11.97 0.13
CA LEU A 118 -5.69 -11.69 -0.97
C LEU A 118 -6.93 -12.58 -0.87
N THR A 119 -7.72 -12.38 0.19
CA THR A 119 -8.87 -13.24 0.55
C THR A 119 -10.01 -13.22 -0.47
N SER A 120 -10.00 -12.25 -1.38
CA SER A 120 -10.99 -12.15 -2.48
C SER A 120 -10.62 -12.99 -3.70
N LEU A 121 -9.42 -13.58 -3.74
CA LEU A 121 -8.98 -14.39 -4.87
C LEU A 121 -9.86 -15.62 -5.06
N THR A 122 -10.31 -15.80 -6.30
CA THR A 122 -11.06 -16.97 -6.77
C THR A 122 -10.32 -17.72 -7.87
N GLY A 123 -9.36 -17.07 -8.52
CA GLY A 123 -8.48 -17.67 -9.52
C GLY A 123 -7.05 -17.20 -9.37
N LEU A 124 -6.14 -18.15 -9.16
CA LEU A 124 -4.70 -17.93 -9.06
C LEU A 124 -3.98 -18.86 -10.04
N PHE A 125 -3.29 -18.28 -11.02
CA PHE A 125 -2.63 -19.02 -12.09
C PHE A 125 -1.13 -18.71 -12.12
N LEU A 126 -0.31 -19.63 -11.64
CA LEU A 126 1.14 -19.47 -11.46
C LEU A 126 1.96 -20.54 -12.21
N ILE A 127 1.39 -21.17 -13.23
CA ILE A 127 2.04 -22.24 -14.01
C ILE A 127 3.36 -21.75 -14.60
N SER A 128 4.38 -22.61 -14.66
CA SER A 128 5.71 -22.27 -15.19
C SER A 128 6.41 -21.14 -14.41
N ASN A 129 6.47 -21.28 -13.09
CA ASN A 129 7.27 -20.47 -12.18
C ASN A 129 8.26 -21.36 -11.39
N GLN A 130 8.94 -20.81 -10.38
CA GLN A 130 9.95 -21.46 -9.55
C GLN A 130 9.45 -21.70 -8.11
N ILE A 131 8.14 -21.86 -7.95
CA ILE A 131 7.46 -21.99 -6.65
C ILE A 131 7.66 -23.41 -6.12
N SER A 132 8.09 -23.51 -4.86
CA SER A 132 8.24 -24.78 -4.14
C SER A 132 7.44 -24.84 -2.84
N ASP A 133 7.12 -23.69 -2.26
CA ASP A 133 6.23 -23.57 -1.11
C ASP A 133 4.88 -22.99 -1.54
N ILE A 134 3.81 -23.71 -1.19
CA ILE A 134 2.43 -23.31 -1.45
C ILE A 134 1.66 -23.03 -0.16
N SER A 135 2.32 -22.99 0.99
CA SER A 135 1.70 -22.66 2.28
C SER A 135 1.00 -21.29 2.35
N PRO A 136 1.38 -20.27 1.53
CA PRO A 136 0.67 -18.99 1.55
C PRO A 136 -0.75 -19.00 0.97
N VAL A 137 -1.22 -20.11 0.37
CA VAL A 137 -2.54 -20.22 -0.30
C VAL A 137 -3.41 -21.33 0.25
#